data_AF-A0A7C2C4Y4-F1
#
_entry.id   AF-A0A7C2C4Y4-F1
#
_cell.length_a   1.000
_cell.length_b   1.000
_cell.length_c   1.000
_cell.angle_alpha   90.00
_cell.angle_beta   90.00
_cell.angle_gamma   90.00
#
_symmetry.space_group_name_H-M   'P 1'
#
loop_
_entity.id
_entity.type
_entity.pdbx_description
1 polymer ?
#
loop_
_entity_poly.entity_id
_entity_poly.type
_entity_poly.pdbx_seq_one_letter_code
_entity_poly.pdbx_strand_id
1 'polypeptide(L)'
;MKAWQFLAALPEAVRRRLPPELADFKVRHGAGLVKFYYGDPRVHFEVWLLGGSRRIELGLHFELPDPEANRRWLAEFDAHFFDICARLGPNLEPELWTSSWTRLHETWPLEPLSEELAERVAGRMAEIIETLGPILLGRALTSDRLSVNTYAPGSVAPTLRRSASTQPGEADNGITQEAH
;
A
#
# COMPACT_ATOMS: atom_id res chain seq x y z
N MET A 1 -4.78 -26.32 0.62
CA MET A 1 -5.93 -26.23 1.56
C MET A 1 -7.18 -25.71 0.86
N LYS A 2 -8.34 -25.64 1.54
CA LYS A 2 -9.55 -24.95 1.06
C LYS A 2 -9.50 -23.45 1.39
N ALA A 3 -10.24 -22.62 0.64
CA ALA A 3 -10.24 -21.16 0.81
C ALA A 3 -10.59 -20.69 2.24
N TRP A 4 -11.57 -21.32 2.89
CA TRP A 4 -11.92 -20.98 4.28
C TRP A 4 -10.80 -21.34 5.27
N GLN A 5 -10.04 -22.41 5.03
CA GLN A 5 -8.91 -22.81 5.89
C GLN A 5 -7.74 -21.82 5.73
N PHE A 6 -7.48 -21.38 4.49
CA PHE A 6 -6.48 -20.35 4.19
C PHE A 6 -6.81 -19.06 4.95
N LEU A 7 -8.03 -18.53 4.77
CA LEU A 7 -8.48 -17.29 5.40
C LEU A 7 -8.57 -17.37 6.93
N ALA A 8 -8.90 -18.55 7.50
CA ALA A 8 -8.95 -18.76 8.94
C ALA A 8 -7.56 -18.84 9.60
N ALA A 9 -6.51 -19.19 8.86
CA ALA A 9 -5.13 -19.22 9.38
C ALA A 9 -4.50 -17.81 9.47
N LEU A 10 -4.88 -16.89 8.57
CA LEU A 10 -4.25 -15.57 8.44
C LEU A 10 -4.26 -14.72 9.74
N PRO A 11 -5.37 -14.58 10.50
CA PRO A 11 -5.38 -13.72 11.69
C PRO A 11 -4.29 -14.07 12.70
N GLU A 12 -4.11 -15.35 13.01
CA GLU A 12 -3.12 -15.77 13.98
C GLU A 12 -1.71 -15.72 13.41
N ALA A 13 -1.53 -15.98 12.10
CA ALA A 13 -0.25 -15.79 11.43
C ALA A 13 0.19 -14.31 11.37
N VAL A 14 -0.74 -13.36 11.26
CA VAL A 14 -0.46 -11.91 11.32
C VAL A 14 -0.14 -11.49 12.76
N ARG A 15 -0.91 -11.93 13.78
CA ARG A 15 -0.65 -11.56 15.19
C ARG A 15 0.75 -11.95 15.66
N ARG A 16 1.24 -13.14 15.30
CA ARG A 16 2.60 -13.61 15.65
C ARG A 16 3.74 -12.75 15.08
N ARG A 17 3.45 -11.82 14.16
CA ARG A 17 4.44 -10.97 13.48
C ARG A 17 4.40 -9.50 13.94
N LEU A 18 3.24 -9.03 14.37
CA LEU A 18 3.04 -7.63 14.79
C LEU A 18 3.56 -7.37 16.21
N PRO A 19 3.95 -6.12 16.52
CA PRO A 19 4.16 -5.71 17.89
C PRO A 19 2.83 -5.73 18.68
N PRO A 20 2.85 -5.93 20.02
CA PRO A 20 1.64 -6.17 20.81
C PRO A 20 0.54 -5.09 20.65
N GLU A 21 0.94 -3.82 20.53
CA GLU A 21 0.07 -2.66 20.37
C GLU A 21 -0.57 -2.52 18.97
N LEU A 22 -0.27 -3.45 18.05
CA LEU A 22 -0.96 -3.65 16.77
C LEU A 22 -1.58 -5.06 16.64
N ALA A 23 -1.21 -6.04 17.47
CA ALA A 23 -1.76 -7.39 17.42
C ALA A 23 -3.24 -7.50 17.89
N ASP A 24 -3.74 -6.51 18.67
CA ASP A 24 -5.11 -6.48 19.20
C ASP A 24 -6.17 -5.99 18.17
N PHE A 25 -6.05 -6.42 16.91
CA PHE A 25 -7.11 -6.24 15.93
C PHE A 25 -8.25 -7.25 16.14
N LYS A 26 -9.48 -6.78 15.90
CA LYS A 26 -10.69 -7.61 15.77
C LYS A 26 -10.73 -8.19 14.35
N VAL A 27 -11.41 -9.33 14.20
CA VAL A 27 -11.45 -10.11 12.97
C VAL A 27 -12.89 -10.25 12.49
N ARG A 28 -13.11 -10.17 11.16
CA ARG A 28 -14.37 -10.54 10.53
C ARG A 28 -14.11 -11.32 9.23
N HIS A 29 -14.57 -12.56 9.17
CA HIS A 29 -14.55 -13.33 7.92
C HIS A 29 -15.74 -12.96 7.02
N GLY A 30 -15.52 -13.01 5.71
CA GLY A 30 -16.53 -12.80 4.67
C GLY A 30 -16.45 -13.87 3.59
N ALA A 31 -17.26 -13.72 2.54
CA ALA A 31 -17.29 -14.65 1.42
C ALA A 31 -16.01 -14.53 0.56
N GLY A 32 -14.98 -15.31 0.91
CA GLY A 32 -13.68 -15.29 0.22
C GLY A 32 -12.70 -14.24 0.75
N LEU A 33 -12.98 -13.57 1.87
CA LEU A 33 -12.11 -12.56 2.47
C LEU A 33 -12.02 -12.65 4.00
N VAL A 34 -11.05 -11.96 4.57
CA VAL A 34 -10.93 -11.70 6.02
C VAL A 34 -10.55 -10.24 6.25
N LYS A 35 -11.28 -9.56 7.14
CA LYS A 35 -11.07 -8.17 7.55
C LYS A 35 -10.46 -8.10 8.96
N PHE A 36 -9.52 -7.19 9.19
CA PHE A 36 -8.85 -6.90 10.45
C PHE A 36 -9.06 -5.42 10.82
N TYR A 37 -9.57 -5.13 12.02
CA TYR A 37 -9.98 -3.76 12.38
C TYR A 37 -9.83 -3.45 13.87
N TYR A 38 -9.49 -2.20 14.20
CA TYR A 38 -9.37 -1.74 15.59
C TYR A 38 -10.65 -1.04 16.07
N GLY A 39 -11.21 -0.14 15.25
CA GLY A 39 -12.37 0.71 15.56
C GLY A 39 -13.66 0.28 14.86
N ASP A 40 -14.17 1.12 13.96
CA ASP A 40 -15.32 0.81 13.10
C ASP A 40 -14.92 -0.29 12.08
N PRO A 41 -15.68 -1.39 11.93
CA PRO A 41 -15.40 -2.46 10.96
C PRO A 41 -15.57 -2.06 9.47
N ARG A 42 -15.83 -0.78 9.17
CA ARG A 42 -15.73 -0.17 7.84
C ARG A 42 -14.37 0.48 7.57
N VAL A 43 -13.50 0.58 8.58
CA VAL A 43 -12.11 1.03 8.42
C VAL A 43 -11.21 -0.11 8.88
N HIS A 44 -10.74 -0.88 7.91
CA HIS A 44 -10.18 -2.21 8.14
C HIS A 44 -9.13 -2.55 7.08
N PHE A 45 -8.18 -3.36 7.50
CA PHE A 45 -7.31 -4.09 6.58
C PHE A 45 -8.05 -5.32 6.08
N GLU A 46 -7.80 -5.79 4.85
CA GLU A 46 -8.32 -7.08 4.40
C GLU A 46 -7.38 -7.87 3.49
N VAL A 47 -7.57 -9.19 3.49
CA VAL A 47 -7.10 -10.09 2.45
C VAL A 47 -8.32 -10.67 1.74
N TRP A 48 -8.43 -10.46 0.42
CA TRP A 48 -9.54 -10.93 -0.40
C TRP A 48 -9.05 -11.86 -1.53
N LEU A 49 -9.56 -13.08 -1.56
CA LEU A 49 -9.34 -14.05 -2.65
C LEU A 49 -10.27 -13.73 -3.83
N LEU A 50 -9.81 -12.87 -4.73
CA LEU A 50 -10.47 -12.51 -5.98
C LEU A 50 -10.39 -13.66 -7.00
N GLY A 51 -11.10 -14.75 -6.71
CA GLY A 51 -11.03 -16.00 -7.48
C GLY A 51 -11.36 -15.86 -8.97
N GLY A 52 -12.28 -14.96 -9.33
CA GLY A 52 -12.68 -14.72 -10.72
C GLY A 52 -11.60 -14.07 -11.58
N SER A 53 -10.80 -13.17 -11.02
CA SER A 53 -9.65 -12.54 -11.70
C SER A 53 -8.32 -13.27 -11.43
N ARG A 54 -8.35 -14.34 -10.64
CA ARG A 54 -7.18 -15.07 -10.12
C ARG A 54 -6.17 -14.14 -9.44
N ARG A 55 -6.66 -13.30 -8.51
CA ARG A 55 -5.83 -12.43 -7.66
C ARG A 55 -6.06 -12.69 -6.17
N ILE A 56 -5.08 -12.27 -5.37
CA ILE A 56 -5.23 -11.99 -3.95
C ILE A 56 -5.05 -10.48 -3.79
N GLU A 57 -5.99 -9.82 -3.15
CA GLU A 57 -5.86 -8.42 -2.76
C GLU A 57 -5.42 -8.32 -1.31
N LEU A 58 -4.53 -7.38 -1.01
CA LEU A 58 -4.10 -7.00 0.33
C LEU A 58 -4.20 -5.47 0.44
N GLY A 59 -4.91 -4.94 1.42
CA GLY A 59 -5.06 -3.49 1.54
C GLY A 59 -5.72 -3.00 2.83
N LEU A 60 -5.81 -1.67 2.95
CA LEU A 60 -6.53 -0.90 3.97
C LEU A 60 -7.67 -0.13 3.29
N HIS A 61 -8.91 -0.39 3.69
CA HIS A 61 -10.12 0.11 3.03
C HIS A 61 -10.90 1.06 3.94
N PHE A 62 -11.55 2.06 3.34
CA PHE A 62 -12.42 3.03 4.01
C PHE A 62 -13.81 2.98 3.38
N GLU A 63 -14.71 2.23 4.03
CA GLU A 63 -16.08 1.93 3.60
C GLU A 63 -17.13 2.80 4.35
N LEU A 64 -16.74 3.97 4.89
CA LEU A 64 -17.65 4.79 5.71
C LEU A 64 -18.83 5.36 4.90
N PRO A 65 -19.98 5.66 5.55
CA PRO A 65 -21.12 6.30 4.89
C PRO A 65 -20.89 7.74 4.44
N ASP A 66 -19.87 8.43 4.99
CA ASP A 66 -19.43 9.76 4.55
C ASP A 66 -18.29 9.61 3.50
N PRO A 67 -18.53 9.92 2.21
CA PRO A 67 -17.48 9.90 1.19
C PRO A 67 -16.32 10.85 1.47
N GLU A 68 -16.58 11.96 2.18
CA GLU A 68 -15.55 12.93 2.52
C GLU A 68 -14.67 12.42 3.67
N ALA A 69 -15.18 11.56 4.56
CA ALA A 69 -14.34 10.87 5.54
C ALA A 69 -13.36 9.90 4.86
N ASN A 70 -13.83 9.15 3.86
CA ASN A 70 -12.97 8.23 3.10
C ASN A 70 -11.92 8.99 2.27
N ARG A 71 -12.27 10.16 1.71
CA ARG A 71 -11.29 11.06 1.06
C ARG A 71 -10.29 11.68 2.03
N ARG A 72 -10.72 12.16 3.20
CA ARG A 72 -9.83 12.68 4.26
C ARG A 72 -8.82 11.62 4.72
N TRP A 73 -9.25 10.37 4.87
CA TRP A 73 -8.33 9.25 5.14
C TRP A 73 -7.33 9.04 4.00
N LEU A 74 -7.77 8.98 2.75
CA LEU A 74 -6.86 8.77 1.61
C LEU A 74 -5.81 9.90 1.52
N ALA A 75 -6.21 11.14 1.76
CA ALA A 75 -5.32 12.31 1.76
C ALA A 75 -4.31 12.33 2.92
N GLU A 76 -4.68 11.82 4.10
CA GLU A 76 -3.73 11.63 5.20
C GLU A 76 -2.64 10.63 4.81
N PHE A 77 -3.00 9.49 4.21
CA PHE A 77 -2.01 8.51 3.73
C PHE A 77 -1.18 9.02 2.54
N ASP A 78 -1.75 9.84 1.65
CA ASP A 78 -1.02 10.51 0.56
C ASP A 78 0.07 11.45 1.10
N ALA A 79 -0.19 12.17 2.20
CA ALA A 79 0.81 13.02 2.87
C ALA A 79 2.03 12.24 3.39
N HIS A 80 1.88 10.94 3.71
CA HIS A 80 2.96 10.03 4.12
C HIS A 80 3.46 9.11 2.98
N PHE A 81 3.02 9.30 1.74
CA PHE A 81 3.20 8.34 0.64
C PHE A 81 4.67 7.94 0.39
N PHE A 82 5.61 8.88 0.49
CA PHE A 82 7.03 8.56 0.33
C PHE A 82 7.59 7.62 1.41
N ASP A 83 7.20 7.79 2.68
CA ASP A 83 7.61 6.91 3.77
C ASP A 83 6.92 5.54 3.68
N ILE A 84 5.67 5.51 3.21
CA ILE A 84 4.93 4.28 2.91
C ILE A 84 5.65 3.50 1.79
N CYS A 85 6.00 4.16 0.68
CA CYS A 85 6.77 3.55 -0.40
C CYS A 85 8.19 3.14 0.00
N ALA A 86 8.84 3.87 0.92
CA ALA A 86 10.15 3.50 1.43
C ALA A 86 10.14 2.20 2.28
N ARG A 87 9.00 1.89 2.92
CA ARG A 87 8.80 0.68 3.74
C ARG A 87 8.23 -0.49 2.95
N LEU A 88 7.18 -0.23 2.16
CA LEU A 88 6.40 -1.26 1.46
C LEU A 88 6.76 -1.42 -0.01
N GLY A 89 7.51 -0.49 -0.60
CA GLY A 89 7.72 -0.41 -2.04
C GLY A 89 6.56 0.27 -2.79
N PRO A 90 6.67 0.43 -4.12
CA PRO A 90 5.76 1.24 -4.92
C PRO A 90 4.44 0.54 -5.30
N ASN A 91 4.23 -0.72 -4.89
CA ASN A 91 3.10 -1.54 -5.35
C ASN A 91 1.79 -1.30 -4.58
N LEU A 92 1.84 -0.57 -3.47
CA LEU A 92 0.66 -0.22 -2.67
C LEU A 92 0.07 1.10 -3.17
N GLU A 93 -0.99 1.01 -3.96
CA GLU A 93 -1.59 2.14 -4.66
C GLU A 93 -2.77 2.74 -3.87
N PRO A 94 -2.82 4.07 -3.67
CA PRO A 94 -4.00 4.77 -3.14
C PRO A 94 -5.06 4.96 -4.24
N GLU A 95 -6.30 4.53 -4.00
CA GLU A 95 -7.36 4.49 -5.01
C GLU A 95 -8.71 5.03 -4.50
N LEU A 96 -9.41 5.78 -5.37
CA LEU A 96 -10.85 6.06 -5.28
C LEU A 96 -11.65 4.86 -5.83
N TRP A 97 -11.72 3.78 -5.05
CA TRP A 97 -12.28 2.49 -5.43
C TRP A 97 -13.77 2.53 -5.86
N THR A 98 -14.58 3.42 -5.26
CA THR A 98 -15.96 3.67 -5.70
C THR A 98 -16.30 5.16 -5.65
N SER A 99 -17.53 5.54 -5.99
CA SER A 99 -18.03 6.91 -5.81
C SER A 99 -18.07 7.38 -4.34
N SER A 100 -17.93 6.47 -3.37
CA SER A 100 -17.92 6.78 -1.94
C SER A 100 -16.75 6.19 -1.15
N TRP A 101 -16.12 5.10 -1.60
CA TRP A 101 -15.11 4.35 -0.86
C TRP A 101 -13.70 4.57 -1.42
N THR A 102 -12.71 4.51 -0.54
CA THR A 102 -11.28 4.65 -0.86
C THR A 102 -10.49 3.48 -0.26
N ARG A 103 -9.30 3.22 -0.79
CA ARG A 103 -8.40 2.19 -0.26
C ARG A 103 -6.93 2.50 -0.55
N LEU A 104 -6.03 1.86 0.19
CA LEU A 104 -4.66 1.61 -0.23
C LEU A 104 -4.51 0.10 -0.41
N HIS A 105 -4.09 -0.38 -1.58
CA HIS A 105 -4.07 -1.81 -1.87
C HIS A 105 -2.94 -2.24 -2.81
N GLU A 106 -2.61 -3.54 -2.77
CA GLU A 106 -1.80 -4.20 -3.80
C GLU A 106 -2.46 -5.53 -4.20
N THR A 107 -2.13 -6.06 -5.39
CA THR A 107 -2.71 -7.33 -5.87
C THR A 107 -1.66 -8.36 -6.34
N TRP A 108 -1.66 -9.52 -5.69
CA TRP A 108 -0.79 -10.65 -6.00
C TRP A 108 -1.49 -11.65 -6.94
N PRO A 109 -0.75 -12.43 -7.76
CA PRO A 109 -1.31 -13.58 -8.47
C PRO A 109 -1.90 -14.62 -7.50
N LEU A 110 -3.04 -15.22 -7.84
CA LEU A 110 -3.61 -16.33 -7.07
C LEU A 110 -2.89 -17.64 -7.38
N GLU A 111 -1.89 -17.93 -6.56
CA GLU A 111 -1.20 -19.22 -6.45
C GLU A 111 -2.10 -20.31 -5.82
N PRO A 112 -1.75 -21.61 -5.92
CA PRO A 112 -2.43 -22.68 -5.20
C PRO A 112 -2.39 -22.46 -3.68
N LEU A 113 -3.55 -22.45 -3.02
CA LEU A 113 -3.66 -22.13 -1.60
C LEU A 113 -2.91 -23.15 -0.73
N SER A 114 -1.74 -22.76 -0.22
CA SER A 114 -0.84 -23.53 0.64
C SER A 114 -0.58 -22.80 1.96
N GLU A 115 -0.01 -23.52 2.94
CA GLU A 115 0.45 -22.94 4.21
C GLU A 115 1.59 -21.95 3.99
N GLU A 116 2.49 -22.24 3.05
CA GLU A 116 3.56 -21.32 2.62
C GLU A 116 3.00 -20.00 2.06
N LEU A 117 1.98 -20.06 1.20
CA LEU A 117 1.30 -18.87 0.68
C LEU A 117 0.56 -18.11 1.80
N ALA A 118 -0.02 -18.82 2.77
CA ALA A 118 -0.67 -18.19 3.92
C ALA A 118 0.33 -17.45 4.82
N GLU A 119 1.50 -18.05 5.08
CA GLU A 119 2.56 -17.40 5.87
C GLU A 119 3.26 -16.26 5.08
N ARG A 120 3.33 -16.31 3.74
CA ARG A 120 3.74 -15.16 2.90
C ARG A 120 2.73 -14.01 2.97
N VAL A 121 1.45 -14.29 2.76
CA VAL A 121 0.37 -13.30 2.80
C VAL A 121 0.18 -12.71 4.20
N ALA A 122 0.33 -13.51 5.27
CA ALA A 122 0.35 -13.02 6.64
C ALA A 122 1.62 -12.20 6.97
N GLY A 123 2.76 -12.53 6.36
CA GLY A 123 3.97 -11.71 6.37
C GLY A 123 3.68 -10.31 5.82
N ARG A 124 3.20 -10.24 4.58
CA ARG A 124 2.91 -8.97 3.92
C ARG A 124 1.82 -8.16 4.61
N MET A 125 0.75 -8.80 5.07
CA MET A 125 -0.30 -8.12 5.83
C MET A 125 0.23 -7.56 7.17
N ALA A 126 1.18 -8.23 7.82
CA ALA A 126 1.85 -7.67 8.99
C ALA A 126 2.72 -6.45 8.64
N GLU A 127 3.48 -6.46 7.54
CA GLU A 127 4.24 -5.29 7.06
C GLU A 127 3.32 -4.08 6.78
N ILE A 128 2.19 -4.33 6.11
CA ILE A 128 1.17 -3.32 5.79
C ILE A 128 0.56 -2.75 7.08
N ILE A 129 0.24 -3.59 8.07
CA ILE A 129 -0.29 -3.12 9.37
C ILE A 129 0.77 -2.42 10.23
N GLU A 130 2.02 -2.88 10.26
CA GLU A 130 3.15 -2.22 10.96
C GLU A 130 3.46 -0.84 10.36
N THR A 131 3.21 -0.65 9.06
CA THR A 131 3.40 0.62 8.36
C THR A 131 2.19 1.56 8.45
N LEU A 132 0.98 1.09 8.13
CA LEU A 132 -0.21 1.97 8.04
C LEU A 132 -0.98 2.07 9.37
N GLY A 133 -0.86 1.07 10.24
CA GLY A 133 -1.51 1.01 11.55
C GLY A 133 -1.18 2.19 12.47
N PRO A 134 0.07 2.66 12.57
CA PRO A 134 0.41 3.87 13.33
C PRO A 134 -0.40 5.09 12.86
N ILE A 135 -0.40 5.40 11.56
CA ILE A 135 -1.13 6.53 10.96
C ILE A 135 -2.63 6.41 11.26
N LEU A 136 -3.21 5.23 11.01
CA LEU A 136 -4.62 4.93 11.28
C LEU A 136 -5.02 5.14 12.77
N LEU A 137 -4.07 4.93 13.68
CA LEU A 137 -4.24 5.09 15.13
C LEU A 137 -3.79 6.46 15.65
N GLY A 138 -3.50 7.43 14.77
CA GLY A 138 -3.07 8.79 15.15
C GLY A 138 -1.67 8.85 15.75
N ARG A 139 -0.79 7.90 15.41
CA ARG A 139 0.59 7.79 15.87
C ARG A 139 1.56 8.11 14.73
N ALA A 140 2.65 8.83 15.02
CA ALA A 140 3.70 9.08 14.05
C ALA A 140 4.43 7.80 13.62
N LEU A 141 4.93 7.75 12.38
CA LEU A 141 5.81 6.69 11.90
C LEU A 141 7.18 6.78 12.62
N THR A 142 7.52 5.78 13.43
CA THR A 142 8.86 5.67 14.03
C THR A 142 9.85 5.07 13.03
N SER A 143 11.01 5.69 12.84
CA SER A 143 11.99 5.31 11.80
C SER A 143 12.90 4.13 12.16
N ASP A 144 12.79 3.59 13.36
CA ASP A 144 13.73 2.60 13.97
C ASP A 144 13.79 1.23 13.25
N ARG A 145 13.01 1.02 12.20
CA ARG A 145 13.03 -0.20 11.36
C ARG A 145 13.26 0.05 9.86
N LEU A 146 14.13 1.00 9.53
CA LEU A 146 14.85 0.99 8.25
C LEU A 146 15.92 -0.13 8.19
N SER A 147 15.54 -1.37 8.51
CA SER A 147 16.34 -2.56 8.23
C SER A 147 16.28 -2.81 6.72
N VAL A 148 17.24 -2.23 5.99
CA VAL A 148 17.32 -2.23 4.52
C VAL A 148 17.18 -3.64 3.96
N ASN A 149 15.98 -4.01 3.50
CA ASN A 149 15.78 -5.27 2.81
C ASN A 149 16.39 -5.15 1.41
N THR A 150 17.40 -5.96 1.13
CA THR A 150 18.34 -5.75 0.03
C THR A 150 17.62 -5.74 -1.33
N TYR A 151 17.88 -4.71 -2.13
CA TYR A 151 17.41 -4.62 -3.52
C TYR A 151 17.83 -5.88 -4.29
N ALA A 152 16.87 -6.71 -4.70
CA ALA A 152 17.17 -7.98 -5.36
C ALA A 152 17.90 -7.73 -6.70
N PRO A 153 19.14 -8.23 -6.87
CA PRO A 153 19.95 -7.88 -8.04
C PRO A 153 19.41 -8.58 -9.29
N GLY A 154 18.68 -7.83 -10.12
CA GLY A 154 18.12 -8.34 -11.38
C GLY A 154 17.06 -7.46 -12.03
N SER A 155 16.32 -6.65 -11.25
CA SER A 155 15.37 -5.70 -11.83
C SER A 155 16.08 -4.46 -12.35
N VAL A 156 15.90 -4.14 -13.64
CA VAL A 156 16.55 -2.99 -14.27
C VAL A 156 15.83 -1.71 -13.87
N ALA A 157 16.53 -0.79 -13.19
CA ALA A 157 15.94 0.48 -12.78
C ALA A 157 15.52 1.31 -14.01
N PRO A 158 14.28 1.87 -14.06
CA PRO A 158 13.83 2.66 -15.19
C PRO A 158 14.62 3.97 -15.27
N THR A 159 15.32 4.19 -16.38
CA THR A 159 16.21 5.34 -16.58
C THR A 159 15.39 6.64 -16.68
N LEU A 160 15.32 7.41 -15.58
CA LEU A 160 14.57 8.65 -15.53
C LEU A 160 15.19 9.72 -16.45
N ARG A 161 14.67 9.85 -17.66
CA ARG A 161 15.11 10.87 -18.63
C ARG A 161 14.73 12.25 -18.10
N ARG A 162 15.70 12.98 -17.54
CA ARG A 162 15.57 14.42 -17.24
C ARG A 162 15.28 15.19 -18.52
N SER A 163 14.04 15.65 -18.69
CA SER A 163 13.74 16.77 -19.58
C SER A 163 14.41 18.01 -18.99
N ALA A 164 15.31 18.63 -19.75
CA ALA A 164 16.03 19.82 -19.29
C ALA A 164 15.11 21.05 -19.35
N SER A 165 14.92 21.72 -18.22
CA SER A 165 14.31 23.05 -18.16
C SER A 165 15.34 24.09 -18.59
N THR A 166 15.07 24.83 -19.67
CA THR A 166 15.89 25.98 -20.08
C THR A 166 15.35 27.26 -19.45
N GLN A 167 16.23 28.02 -18.81
CA GLN A 167 16.00 29.35 -18.21
C GLN A 167 17.19 30.29 -18.56
N PRO A 168 17.08 31.62 -18.42
CA PRO A 168 17.58 32.54 -19.44
C PRO A 168 18.86 33.36 -19.11
N GLY A 169 19.36 34.05 -20.15
CA GLY A 169 20.43 35.07 -20.22
C GLY A 169 20.83 35.22 -21.70
N GLU A 170 20.82 36.40 -22.35
CA GLU A 170 21.77 37.55 -22.23
C GLU A 170 23.25 37.16 -22.50
N ALA A 171 23.99 37.81 -23.42
CA ALA A 171 23.68 38.89 -24.38
C ALA A 171 24.73 39.01 -25.53
N ASP A 172 24.59 40.07 -26.36
CA ASP A 172 25.66 40.85 -27.04
C ASP A 172 26.00 40.69 -28.56
N ASN A 173 25.63 41.74 -29.34
CA ASN A 173 26.30 42.49 -30.44
C ASN A 173 26.88 41.89 -31.76
N GLY A 174 26.67 42.68 -32.85
CA GLY A 174 27.33 42.62 -34.19
C GLY A 174 26.35 42.35 -35.36
N ILE A 175 25.86 43.29 -36.18
CA ILE A 175 26.53 44.20 -37.16
C ILE A 175 27.40 43.39 -38.16
N THR A 176 27.21 43.34 -39.49
CA THR A 176 26.50 44.16 -40.53
C THR A 176 25.73 43.21 -41.52
N GLN A 177 25.12 43.52 -42.69
CA GLN A 177 24.95 44.70 -43.60
C GLN A 177 23.65 44.59 -44.45
N GLU A 178 23.46 45.46 -45.46
CA GLU A 178 22.36 45.49 -46.45
C GLU A 178 22.79 45.13 -47.91
N ALA A 179 21.80 45.09 -48.82
CA ALA A 179 21.85 45.05 -50.30
C ALA A 179 22.32 43.72 -50.94
N HIS A 180 21.52 43.09 -51.83
CA HIS A 180 21.01 43.67 -53.08
C HIS A 180 19.64 43.12 -53.54
#